data_AF-A0A7C8MNV1-F1
#
_entry.id   AF-A0A7C8MNV1-F1
#
_cell.length_a   1.000
_cell.length_b   1.000
_cell.length_c   1.000
_cell.angle_alpha   90.00
_cell.angle_beta   90.00
_cell.angle_gamma   90.00
#
_symmetry.space_group_name_H-M   'P 1'
#
loop_
_entity.id
_entity.type
_entity.pdbx_description
1 polymer ?
#
loop_
_entity_poly.entity_id
_entity_poly.type
_entity_poly.pdbx_seq_one_letter_code
_entity_poly.pdbx_strand_id
1 'polypeptide(L)'
;MTYWSLVVCQFDLLKDAAFRAEAQPRLDYSSHRGPFSYSTTTLKEMHSRLSFLPLLLANTGAGYLLPNPPGKYNVTLTTGTLTDYNRDARTLMLSVFRPATCASTVPVFNMPNKTAEYQGPWIQKMFNVSLDLTPLFLEARLPVCPDDPSSCSPLHDVPVLLLSPGYRGSRLYYNVIASAIASEGFIVITMDHPGESNVITYPDGHTVYSNLSNVVDLDELAPYAYARAADISFTIDQLSNTTATSELLPQQFQSPTDRVAVLGHSLGGASAVLAASQDPRIHSALNIDGPFFGSLPPSGLSSPVLYVATERDDDPRFLAIWPELTGPKLWIKIANLAHEGMLDIPTMLQAAGQYTGELAELFGTTAPSEWVRIMTAYATEWMEGAFAGPLLQGREPDRFPEVSVVRKGNF
;
A
#
# COMPACT_ATOMS: atom_id res chain seq x y z
N MET A 1 -13.05 -0.79 -29.30
CA MET A 1 -13.55 -1.64 -28.20
C MET A 1 -12.58 -1.46 -27.05
N THR A 2 -12.81 -0.47 -26.20
CA THR A 2 -11.86 -0.01 -25.16
C THR A 2 -12.70 0.51 -23.99
N TYR A 3 -12.75 -0.26 -22.91
CA TYR A 3 -13.52 0.05 -21.69
C TYR A 3 -12.96 -0.73 -20.49
N TRP A 4 -11.67 -0.61 -20.15
CA TRP A 4 -11.11 -1.31 -18.98
C TRP A 4 -9.94 -0.53 -18.34
N SER A 5 -10.25 0.48 -17.53
CA SER A 5 -9.32 1.10 -16.55
C SER A 5 -10.04 1.75 -15.34
N LEU A 6 -11.29 1.39 -15.07
CA LEU A 6 -12.24 2.29 -14.41
C LEU A 6 -12.42 2.18 -12.88
N VAL A 7 -11.62 1.41 -12.14
CA VAL A 7 -11.89 1.27 -10.68
C VAL A 7 -11.04 2.20 -9.81
N VAL A 8 -9.95 2.77 -10.34
CA VAL A 8 -9.13 3.77 -9.62
C VAL A 8 -9.05 5.11 -10.39
N CYS A 9 -9.12 5.11 -11.73
CA CYS A 9 -9.13 6.34 -12.53
C CYS A 9 -10.44 7.16 -12.49
N GLN A 10 -11.49 6.69 -11.80
CA GLN A 10 -12.77 7.40 -11.79
C GLN A 10 -12.80 8.61 -10.83
N PHE A 11 -11.78 8.80 -10.01
CA PHE A 11 -11.70 9.95 -9.09
C PHE A 11 -11.20 11.25 -9.76
N ASP A 12 -10.40 11.19 -10.83
CA ASP A 12 -9.89 12.41 -11.48
C ASP A 12 -10.84 13.02 -12.53
N LEU A 13 -11.85 12.27 -13.01
CA LEU A 13 -12.75 12.70 -14.10
C LEU A 13 -14.07 13.32 -13.64
N LEU A 14 -14.37 13.37 -12.34
CA LEU A 14 -15.61 13.98 -11.84
C LEU A 14 -15.54 15.50 -11.64
N LYS A 15 -14.40 16.14 -11.89
CA LYS A 15 -14.25 17.61 -11.79
C LYS A 15 -14.99 18.38 -12.90
N ASP A 16 -15.33 17.77 -14.03
CA ASP A 16 -15.91 18.49 -15.18
C ASP A 16 -17.41 18.26 -15.45
N ALA A 17 -18.09 17.38 -14.70
CA ALA A 17 -19.49 17.03 -14.98
C ALA A 17 -20.53 17.74 -14.08
N ALA A 18 -20.10 18.43 -13.02
CA ALA A 18 -21.01 19.01 -12.02
C ALA A 18 -21.06 20.54 -12.04
N PHE A 19 -21.17 21.17 -13.22
CA PHE A 19 -21.64 22.55 -13.34
C PHE A 19 -22.30 22.78 -14.70
N ARG A 20 -23.51 22.23 -14.90
CA ARG A 20 -24.52 22.74 -15.85
C ARG A 20 -25.84 21.98 -15.69
N ALA A 21 -26.69 22.45 -14.79
CA ALA A 21 -28.13 22.30 -14.94
C ALA A 21 -28.84 23.51 -14.32
N GLU A 22 -29.54 24.23 -15.20
CA GLU A 22 -30.72 25.08 -14.96
C GLU A 22 -30.59 26.41 -14.22
N ALA A 23 -30.62 27.51 -14.99
CA ALA A 23 -31.79 28.40 -15.06
C ALA A 23 -31.60 29.51 -16.10
N GLN A 24 -32.56 29.66 -17.01
CA GLN A 24 -32.82 30.86 -17.82
C GLN A 24 -34.21 31.38 -17.40
N PRO A 25 -34.55 32.69 -17.53
CA PRO A 25 -34.67 33.33 -18.86
C PRO A 25 -34.32 34.83 -18.99
N ARG A 26 -33.98 35.17 -20.25
CA ARG A 26 -34.16 36.43 -21.04
C ARG A 26 -33.78 37.79 -20.44
N LEU A 27 -32.92 38.52 -21.18
CA LEU A 27 -33.24 39.80 -21.84
C LEU A 27 -32.19 40.11 -22.93
N ASP A 28 -32.50 41.08 -23.77
CA ASP A 28 -32.26 41.18 -25.22
C ASP A 28 -31.18 42.23 -25.61
N TYR A 29 -30.79 42.21 -26.89
CA TYR A 29 -30.18 43.23 -27.75
C TYR A 29 -28.65 43.32 -28.03
N SER A 30 -28.39 43.12 -29.33
CA SER A 30 -27.59 43.96 -30.25
C SER A 30 -26.17 43.51 -30.66
N SER A 31 -26.14 42.86 -31.84
CA SER A 31 -25.32 43.16 -33.04
C SER A 31 -23.87 43.64 -32.89
N HIS A 32 -22.94 42.94 -33.55
CA HIS A 32 -22.19 43.43 -34.73
C HIS A 32 -21.49 42.28 -35.46
N ARG A 33 -21.65 42.24 -36.79
CA ARG A 33 -20.97 41.31 -37.72
C ARG A 33 -19.68 41.96 -38.24
N GLY A 34 -18.64 41.16 -38.44
CA GLY A 34 -17.51 41.47 -39.31
C GLY A 34 -16.58 40.24 -39.46
N PRO A 35 -16.08 39.90 -40.66
CA PRO A 35 -15.81 38.51 -41.04
C PRO A 35 -14.31 38.17 -41.04
N PHE A 36 -13.91 36.95 -40.69
CA PHE A 36 -12.61 36.42 -41.11
C PHE A 36 -12.65 34.93 -41.45
N SER A 37 -11.90 34.65 -42.50
CA SER A 37 -11.87 33.49 -43.41
C SER A 37 -11.54 32.15 -42.78
N TYR A 38 -12.23 31.11 -43.25
CA TYR A 38 -11.76 29.72 -43.14
C TYR A 38 -10.56 29.51 -44.08
N SER A 39 -9.42 29.10 -43.51
CA SER A 39 -8.33 28.46 -44.24
C SER A 39 -8.23 27.02 -43.77
N THR A 40 -8.69 26.10 -44.63
CA THR A 40 -8.40 24.68 -44.56
C THR A 40 -6.92 24.47 -44.85
N THR A 41 -6.14 24.08 -43.85
CA THR A 41 -4.80 23.51 -44.08
C THR A 41 -4.76 22.13 -43.45
N THR A 42 -4.74 21.18 -44.37
CA THR A 42 -4.52 19.73 -44.25
C THR A 42 -3.60 19.30 -43.11
N LEU A 43 -4.08 18.37 -42.28
CA LEU A 43 -3.26 17.47 -41.48
C LEU A 43 -2.22 16.79 -42.37
N LYS A 44 -0.95 17.11 -42.14
CA LYS A 44 0.19 16.36 -42.67
C LYS A 44 1.17 16.13 -41.53
N GLU A 45 1.16 14.89 -41.06
CA GLU A 45 2.28 14.14 -40.47
C GLU A 45 3.21 14.92 -39.52
N MET A 46 2.87 14.91 -38.23
CA MET A 46 3.88 14.82 -37.17
C MET A 46 3.95 13.38 -36.69
N HIS A 47 4.63 12.53 -37.48
CA HIS A 47 5.22 11.32 -36.92
C HIS A 47 6.37 11.77 -36.02
N SER A 48 6.06 12.01 -34.74
CA SER A 48 7.10 12.07 -33.72
C SER A 48 7.77 10.70 -33.71
N ARG A 49 9.00 10.63 -34.21
CA ARG A 49 9.86 9.47 -34.04
C ARG A 49 10.20 9.41 -32.55
N LEU A 50 9.35 8.76 -31.76
CA LEU A 50 9.77 8.25 -30.46
C LEU A 50 10.97 7.35 -30.75
N SER A 51 12.12 7.78 -30.25
CA SER A 51 13.29 6.92 -30.20
C SER A 51 12.95 5.83 -29.19
N PHE A 52 12.52 4.68 -29.69
CA PHE A 52 12.47 3.44 -28.93
C PHE A 52 13.91 3.09 -28.58
N LEU A 53 14.40 3.60 -27.45
CA LEU A 53 15.54 2.97 -26.81
C LEU A 53 14.97 1.63 -26.29
N PRO A 54 15.45 0.48 -26.77
CA PRO A 54 15.04 -0.78 -26.17
C PRO A 54 15.46 -0.70 -24.70
N LEU A 55 14.51 -0.80 -23.77
CA LEU A 55 14.83 -1.15 -22.39
C LEU A 55 15.48 -2.53 -22.45
N LEU A 56 16.81 -2.54 -22.43
CA LEU A 56 17.59 -3.74 -22.28
C LEU A 56 17.44 -4.16 -20.82
N LEU A 57 16.54 -5.12 -20.57
CA LEU A 57 16.74 -6.04 -19.46
C LEU A 57 18.08 -6.72 -19.73
N ALA A 58 19.15 -6.19 -19.14
CA ALA A 58 20.41 -6.89 -19.08
C ALA A 58 20.12 -8.15 -18.27
N ASN A 59 20.05 -9.28 -18.96
CA ASN A 59 19.90 -10.61 -18.36
C ASN A 59 21.23 -10.92 -17.65
N THR A 60 21.51 -10.21 -16.55
CA THR A 60 22.63 -10.51 -15.68
C THR A 60 22.24 -11.78 -14.96
N GLY A 61 23.02 -12.85 -15.11
CA GLY A 61 22.77 -14.11 -14.37
C GLY A 61 22.73 -13.95 -12.84
N ALA A 62 22.99 -12.76 -12.31
CA ALA A 62 22.69 -12.33 -10.96
C ALA A 62 21.53 -11.32 -10.99
N GLY A 63 20.44 -11.60 -10.28
CA GLY A 63 19.33 -10.65 -10.12
C GLY A 63 19.75 -9.33 -9.45
N TYR A 64 18.86 -8.36 -9.36
CA TYR A 64 19.15 -7.04 -8.79
C TYR A 64 18.78 -6.94 -7.30
N LEU A 65 19.52 -6.13 -6.56
CA LEU A 65 19.30 -5.91 -5.13
C LEU A 65 18.31 -4.76 -4.91
N LEU A 66 17.28 -5.03 -4.11
CA LEU A 66 16.43 -4.00 -3.51
C LEU A 66 17.22 -3.21 -2.46
N PRO A 67 16.81 -1.96 -2.17
CA PRO A 67 17.53 -1.13 -1.20
C PRO A 67 17.57 -1.78 0.18
N ASN A 68 18.68 -1.57 0.89
CA ASN A 68 18.74 -1.87 2.32
C ASN A 68 17.74 -0.97 3.07
N PRO A 69 17.11 -1.48 4.13
CA PRO A 69 16.21 -0.66 4.92
C PRO A 69 16.98 0.48 5.61
N PRO A 70 16.40 1.70 5.68
CA PRO A 70 17.14 2.91 6.06
C PRO A 70 17.30 3.12 7.57
N GLY A 71 16.61 2.34 8.40
CA GLY A 71 16.55 2.54 9.85
C GLY A 71 17.77 2.02 10.61
N LYS A 72 17.61 1.97 11.94
CA LYS A 72 18.70 1.66 12.90
C LYS A 72 19.09 0.18 12.92
N TYR A 73 18.17 -0.71 12.52
CA TYR A 73 18.33 -2.15 12.58
C TYR A 73 18.39 -2.77 11.18
N ASN A 74 19.07 -3.89 11.05
CA ASN A 74 18.83 -4.80 9.93
C ASN A 74 17.50 -5.55 10.17
N VAL A 75 17.10 -6.39 9.22
CA VAL A 75 15.79 -7.04 9.26
C VAL A 75 15.89 -8.51 8.87
N THR A 76 15.29 -9.40 9.66
CA THR A 76 15.06 -10.79 9.25
C THR A 76 13.75 -10.89 8.47
N LEU A 77 13.61 -11.91 7.63
CA LEU A 77 12.36 -12.26 6.96
C LEU A 77 12.02 -13.72 7.24
N THR A 78 10.82 -13.96 7.78
CA THR A 78 10.24 -15.30 7.92
C THR A 78 8.87 -15.31 7.24
N THR A 79 8.47 -16.43 6.66
CA THR A 79 7.16 -16.58 6.03
C THR A 79 6.45 -17.82 6.56
N GLY A 80 5.14 -17.75 6.73
CA GLY A 80 4.34 -18.87 7.20
C GLY A 80 2.84 -18.63 7.07
N THR A 81 2.04 -19.52 7.63
CA THR A 81 0.58 -19.50 7.48
C THR A 81 -0.13 -19.48 8.82
N LEU A 82 -1.33 -18.87 8.84
CA LEU A 82 -2.29 -19.04 9.92
C LEU A 82 -3.62 -19.49 9.35
N THR A 83 -4.17 -20.59 9.88
CA THR A 83 -5.45 -21.13 9.42
C THR A 83 -6.53 -20.90 10.47
N ASP A 84 -7.56 -20.14 10.09
CA ASP A 84 -8.77 -19.95 10.88
C ASP A 84 -9.78 -21.06 10.57
N TYR A 85 -9.75 -22.11 11.37
CA TYR A 85 -10.67 -23.25 11.23
C TYR A 85 -12.13 -22.90 11.55
N ASN A 86 -12.41 -21.77 12.20
CA ASN A 86 -13.78 -21.34 12.52
C ASN A 86 -14.42 -20.54 11.38
N ARG A 87 -13.64 -20.10 10.38
CA ARG A 87 -14.11 -19.37 9.19
C ARG A 87 -13.76 -20.15 7.92
N ASP A 88 -14.32 -21.34 7.75
CA ASP A 88 -14.14 -22.20 6.57
C ASP A 88 -12.68 -22.55 6.25
N ALA A 89 -11.87 -22.77 7.30
CA ALA A 89 -10.43 -23.06 7.18
C ALA A 89 -9.67 -22.00 6.35
N ARG A 90 -10.03 -20.72 6.56
CA ARG A 90 -9.42 -19.57 5.91
C ARG A 90 -7.94 -19.47 6.28
N THR A 91 -7.07 -19.77 5.32
CA THR A 91 -5.61 -19.82 5.52
C THR A 91 -4.93 -18.56 4.99
N LEU A 92 -4.49 -17.71 5.91
CA LEU A 92 -3.70 -16.52 5.64
C LEU A 92 -2.25 -16.91 5.37
N MET A 93 -1.61 -16.24 4.42
CA MET A 93 -0.17 -16.35 4.18
C MET A 93 0.50 -15.06 4.64
N LEU A 94 1.56 -15.16 5.44
CA LEU A 94 2.20 -14.02 6.09
C LEU A 94 3.68 -13.90 5.74
N SER A 95 4.19 -12.67 5.75
CA SER A 95 5.62 -12.36 5.82
C SER A 95 5.88 -11.54 7.07
N VAL A 96 6.80 -11.99 7.91
CA VAL A 96 7.19 -11.33 9.16
C VAL A 96 8.58 -10.74 9.03
N PHE A 97 8.64 -9.42 9.15
CA PHE A 97 9.85 -8.62 9.17
C PHE A 97 10.16 -8.26 10.62
N ARG A 98 11.30 -8.69 11.12
CA ARG A 98 11.69 -8.45 12.51
C ARG A 98 13.01 -7.68 12.57
N PRO A 99 13.10 -6.59 13.35
CA PRO A 99 14.33 -5.84 13.54
C PRO A 99 15.37 -6.75 14.18
N ALA A 100 16.59 -6.68 13.67
CA ALA A 100 17.71 -7.49 14.12
C ALA A 100 19.03 -6.76 13.93
N THR A 101 20.06 -7.25 14.61
CA THR A 101 21.44 -6.87 14.34
C THR A 101 22.15 -8.05 13.70
N CYS A 102 22.83 -7.82 12.57
CA CYS A 102 23.67 -8.81 11.91
C CYS A 102 24.88 -8.12 11.25
N ALA A 103 25.99 -8.84 11.11
CA ALA A 103 27.22 -8.26 10.55
C ALA A 103 27.12 -7.94 9.05
N SER A 104 26.30 -8.69 8.33
CA SER A 104 26.05 -8.52 6.90
C SER A 104 24.70 -9.11 6.53
N THR A 105 24.08 -8.57 5.48
CA THR A 105 22.85 -9.10 4.90
C THR A 105 23.15 -10.12 3.79
N VAL A 106 22.19 -11.01 3.56
CA VAL A 106 22.17 -11.95 2.43
C VAL A 106 20.98 -11.60 1.51
N PRO A 107 21.14 -11.74 0.18
CA PRO A 107 20.04 -11.54 -0.74
C PRO A 107 19.11 -12.76 -0.76
N VAL A 108 17.81 -12.54 -0.58
CA VAL A 108 16.76 -13.57 -0.75
C VAL A 108 15.80 -13.17 -1.86
N PHE A 109 15.13 -14.12 -2.49
CA PHE A 109 14.10 -13.82 -3.48
C PHE A 109 12.98 -12.96 -2.86
N ASN A 110 12.60 -11.87 -3.53
CA ASN A 110 11.52 -11.00 -3.04
C ASN A 110 10.16 -11.71 -3.06
N MET A 111 9.97 -12.66 -3.97
CA MET A 111 8.73 -13.40 -4.15
C MET A 111 9.03 -14.86 -4.49
N PRO A 112 8.17 -15.84 -4.14
CA PRO A 112 8.26 -17.19 -4.66
C PRO A 112 8.17 -17.21 -6.19
N ASN A 113 8.93 -18.09 -6.87
CA ASN A 113 9.02 -18.11 -8.34
C ASN A 113 7.65 -18.15 -9.04
N LYS A 114 6.73 -19.03 -8.62
CA LYS A 114 5.38 -19.11 -9.21
C LYS A 114 4.59 -17.81 -9.06
N THR A 115 4.75 -17.13 -7.92
CA THR A 115 4.14 -15.82 -7.71
C THR A 115 4.79 -14.79 -8.64
N ALA A 116 6.11 -14.70 -8.67
CA ALA A 116 6.86 -13.77 -9.53
C ALA A 116 6.52 -13.94 -11.03
N GLU A 117 6.47 -15.18 -11.52
CA GLU A 117 6.07 -15.53 -12.90
C GLU A 117 4.65 -15.04 -13.23
N TYR A 118 3.75 -15.08 -12.26
CA TYR A 118 2.36 -14.64 -12.44
C TYR A 118 2.21 -13.11 -12.38
N GLN A 119 2.99 -12.42 -11.55
CA GLN A 119 2.81 -10.99 -11.30
C GLN A 119 3.04 -10.13 -12.55
N GLY A 120 4.05 -10.44 -13.37
CA GLY A 120 4.36 -9.70 -14.59
C GLY A 120 3.15 -9.61 -15.54
N PRO A 121 2.66 -10.74 -16.07
CA PRO A 121 1.50 -10.78 -16.96
C PRO A 121 0.23 -10.24 -16.32
N TRP A 122 0.05 -10.40 -15.01
CA TRP A 122 -1.11 -9.89 -14.30
C TRP A 122 -1.13 -8.36 -14.26
N ILE A 123 -0.02 -7.71 -13.88
CA ILE A 123 0.11 -6.25 -13.87
C ILE A 123 -0.05 -5.68 -15.28
N GLN A 124 0.61 -6.30 -16.27
CA GLN A 124 0.50 -5.89 -17.68
C GLN A 124 -0.95 -5.87 -18.15
N LYS A 125 -1.71 -6.93 -17.84
CA LYS A 125 -3.13 -7.02 -18.20
C LYS A 125 -4.00 -6.05 -17.39
N MET A 126 -3.75 -5.93 -16.09
CA MET A 126 -4.58 -5.12 -15.19
C MET A 126 -4.46 -3.63 -15.50
N PHE A 127 -3.24 -3.16 -15.77
CA PHE A 127 -2.93 -1.73 -15.95
C PHE A 127 -2.62 -1.37 -17.40
N ASN A 128 -2.82 -2.29 -18.35
CA ASN A 128 -2.54 -2.10 -19.77
C ASN A 128 -1.09 -1.63 -20.04
N VAL A 129 -0.14 -2.19 -19.29
CA VAL A 129 1.29 -1.91 -19.42
C VAL A 129 1.89 -2.82 -20.49
N SER A 130 2.60 -2.24 -21.45
CA SER A 130 3.22 -2.96 -22.57
C SER A 130 4.58 -3.59 -22.22
N LEU A 131 5.25 -3.09 -21.18
CA LEU A 131 6.52 -3.60 -20.69
C LEU A 131 6.36 -5.00 -20.08
N ASP A 132 7.24 -5.95 -20.43
CA ASP A 132 7.33 -7.24 -19.73
C ASP A 132 7.94 -7.07 -18.35
N LEU A 133 7.09 -7.17 -17.33
CA LEU A 133 7.48 -7.03 -15.93
C LEU A 133 7.84 -8.37 -15.29
N THR A 134 7.76 -9.49 -16.01
CA THR A 134 8.06 -10.81 -15.44
C THR A 134 9.50 -10.91 -14.93
N PRO A 135 10.53 -10.46 -15.70
CA PRO A 135 11.92 -10.47 -15.22
C PRO A 135 12.13 -9.57 -14.00
N LEU A 136 11.40 -8.45 -13.92
CA LEU A 136 11.44 -7.55 -12.76
C LEU A 136 11.13 -8.31 -11.47
N PHE A 137 10.08 -9.12 -11.44
CA PHE A 137 9.70 -9.87 -10.23
C PHE A 137 10.61 -11.07 -9.96
N LEU A 138 11.08 -11.77 -11.00
CA LEU A 138 11.94 -12.96 -10.86
C LEU A 138 13.35 -12.63 -10.37
N GLU A 139 13.87 -11.46 -10.74
CA GLU A 139 15.24 -11.06 -10.46
C GLU A 139 15.39 -10.25 -9.18
N ALA A 140 14.30 -9.77 -8.60
CA ALA A 140 14.32 -8.99 -7.37
C ALA A 140 14.90 -9.79 -6.18
N ARG A 141 15.87 -9.19 -5.49
CA ARG A 141 16.47 -9.74 -4.28
C ARG A 141 16.34 -8.76 -3.11
N LEU A 142 15.67 -9.19 -2.05
CA LEU A 142 15.55 -8.41 -0.81
C LEU A 142 16.76 -8.70 0.10
N PRO A 143 17.46 -7.67 0.61
CA PRO A 143 18.51 -7.87 1.61
C PRO A 143 17.90 -8.16 2.99
N VAL A 144 18.30 -9.27 3.61
CA VAL A 144 17.83 -9.67 4.96
C VAL A 144 19.00 -10.18 5.81
N CYS A 145 18.85 -10.19 7.13
CA CYS A 145 19.80 -10.91 7.98
C CYS A 145 19.75 -12.41 7.73
N PRO A 146 20.90 -13.12 7.83
CA PRO A 146 20.94 -14.57 7.69
C PRO A 146 20.14 -15.26 8.80
N ASP A 147 19.54 -16.41 8.46
CA ASP A 147 18.85 -17.29 9.40
C ASP A 147 19.84 -18.18 10.16
N ASP A 148 20.76 -17.52 10.88
CA ASP A 148 21.76 -18.16 11.73
C ASP A 148 21.83 -17.41 13.07
N PRO A 149 21.42 -18.04 14.19
CA PRO A 149 21.43 -17.43 15.51
C PRO A 149 22.80 -16.94 15.98
N SER A 150 23.90 -17.46 15.40
CA SER A 150 25.26 -17.03 15.76
C SER A 150 25.68 -15.72 15.08
N SER A 151 24.98 -15.32 14.01
CA SER A 151 25.30 -14.14 13.20
C SER A 151 24.16 -13.12 13.09
N CYS A 152 22.99 -13.44 13.66
CA CYS A 152 21.81 -12.59 13.71
C CYS A 152 21.21 -12.57 15.12
N SER A 153 20.93 -11.37 15.64
CA SER A 153 20.29 -11.16 16.94
C SER A 153 19.01 -10.32 16.76
N PRO A 154 17.84 -10.96 16.63
CA PRO A 154 16.55 -10.27 16.54
C PRO A 154 16.19 -9.54 17.84
N LEU A 155 15.52 -8.40 17.73
CA LEU A 155 14.97 -7.69 18.87
C LEU A 155 13.74 -8.41 19.40
N HIS A 156 13.58 -8.43 20.71
CA HIS A 156 12.43 -9.00 21.42
C HIS A 156 11.60 -7.88 22.04
N ASP A 157 10.31 -8.14 22.29
CA ASP A 157 9.39 -7.21 22.95
C ASP A 157 9.30 -5.81 22.29
N VAL A 158 9.09 -5.79 20.98
CA VAL A 158 8.89 -4.55 20.22
C VAL A 158 7.47 -4.48 19.64
N PRO A 159 6.90 -3.27 19.42
CA PRO A 159 5.54 -3.14 18.91
C PRO A 159 5.33 -3.83 17.57
N VAL A 160 4.09 -4.25 17.31
CA VAL A 160 3.70 -4.96 16.10
C VAL A 160 2.89 -4.04 15.18
N LEU A 161 3.27 -4.03 13.91
CA LEU A 161 2.50 -3.43 12.82
C LEU A 161 1.97 -4.54 11.91
N LEU A 162 0.64 -4.68 11.83
CA LEU A 162 0.01 -5.52 10.81
C LEU A 162 -0.19 -4.70 9.54
N LEU A 163 0.13 -5.26 8.38
CA LEU A 163 0.01 -4.62 7.08
C LEU A 163 -0.97 -5.38 6.18
N SER A 164 -2.06 -4.72 5.80
CA SER A 164 -3.06 -5.25 4.84
C SER A 164 -2.89 -4.62 3.45
N PRO A 165 -2.73 -5.42 2.38
CA PRO A 165 -2.52 -4.92 1.01
C PRO A 165 -3.78 -4.30 0.40
N GLY A 166 -3.70 -3.71 -0.79
CA GLY A 166 -4.87 -3.29 -1.58
C GLY A 166 -5.77 -4.45 -2.03
N TYR A 167 -6.94 -4.13 -2.59
CA TYR A 167 -7.84 -5.15 -3.15
C TYR A 167 -7.15 -5.90 -4.30
N ARG A 168 -7.16 -7.23 -4.27
CA ARG A 168 -6.43 -8.13 -5.19
C ARG A 168 -4.91 -8.01 -5.18
N GLY A 169 -4.35 -7.13 -4.35
CA GLY A 169 -2.92 -7.02 -4.16
C GLY A 169 -2.36 -8.19 -3.37
N SER A 170 -1.07 -8.47 -3.57
CA SER A 170 -0.33 -9.39 -2.72
C SER A 170 0.39 -8.64 -1.62
N ARG A 171 0.55 -9.27 -0.45
CA ARG A 171 1.42 -8.85 0.65
C ARG A 171 2.85 -8.54 0.20
N LEU A 172 3.29 -9.21 -0.87
CA LEU A 172 4.65 -9.11 -1.40
C LEU A 172 4.94 -7.80 -2.15
N TYR A 173 3.92 -6.98 -2.42
CA TYR A 173 4.10 -5.63 -2.96
C TYR A 173 4.54 -4.59 -1.92
N TYR A 174 4.76 -5.00 -0.68
CA TYR A 174 5.06 -4.12 0.46
C TYR A 174 6.29 -4.58 1.25
N ASN A 175 7.10 -5.49 0.72
CA ASN A 175 8.30 -6.01 1.39
C ASN A 175 9.35 -4.93 1.68
N VAL A 176 9.57 -3.97 0.78
CA VAL A 176 10.53 -2.87 0.97
C VAL A 176 10.02 -1.92 2.05
N ILE A 177 8.76 -1.48 1.97
CA ILE A 177 8.17 -0.60 3.00
C ILE A 177 8.11 -1.31 4.35
N ALA A 178 7.72 -2.59 4.39
CA ALA A 178 7.68 -3.38 5.62
C ALA A 178 9.07 -3.55 6.23
N SER A 179 10.09 -3.81 5.40
CA SER A 179 11.48 -3.86 5.86
C SER A 179 11.96 -2.50 6.37
N ALA A 180 11.62 -1.41 5.68
CA ALA A 180 11.99 -0.07 6.10
C ALA A 180 11.38 0.32 7.45
N ILE A 181 10.09 0.07 7.66
CA ILE A 181 9.43 0.32 8.96
C ILE A 181 9.99 -0.63 10.02
N ALA A 182 10.22 -1.91 9.68
CA ALA A 182 10.78 -2.86 10.64
C ALA A 182 12.16 -2.43 11.16
N SER A 183 12.99 -1.84 10.29
CA SER A 183 14.31 -1.32 10.67
C SER A 183 14.30 -0.17 11.67
N GLU A 184 13.14 0.44 11.92
CA GLU A 184 12.97 1.46 12.97
C GLU A 184 12.66 0.86 14.36
N GLY A 185 12.52 -0.48 14.45
CA GLY A 185 12.29 -1.17 15.72
C GLY A 185 10.87 -1.71 15.89
N PHE A 186 10.20 -2.07 14.81
CA PHE A 186 8.85 -2.66 14.82
C PHE A 186 8.86 -4.06 14.21
N ILE A 187 8.11 -5.00 14.76
CA ILE A 187 7.77 -6.21 14.01
C ILE A 187 6.71 -5.83 12.98
N VAL A 188 6.96 -6.04 11.69
CA VAL A 188 5.98 -5.78 10.64
C VAL A 188 5.51 -7.10 10.04
N ILE A 189 4.21 -7.33 10.00
CA ILE A 189 3.60 -8.55 9.48
C ILE A 189 2.68 -8.19 8.33
N THR A 190 3.09 -8.55 7.11
CA THR A 190 2.24 -8.41 5.91
C THR A 190 1.42 -9.69 5.72
N MET A 191 0.20 -9.60 5.21
CA MET A 191 -0.68 -10.76 5.02
C MET A 191 -1.41 -10.77 3.67
N ASP A 192 -1.47 -11.94 3.04
CA ASP A 192 -2.40 -12.18 1.94
C ASP A 192 -3.74 -12.63 2.52
N HIS A 193 -4.81 -12.07 1.97
CA HIS A 193 -6.17 -12.45 2.29
C HIS A 193 -6.66 -13.48 1.24
N PRO A 194 -7.01 -14.72 1.63
CA PRO A 194 -7.39 -15.77 0.69
C PRO A 194 -8.75 -15.49 0.06
N GLY A 195 -8.91 -15.91 -1.20
CA GLY A 195 -10.09 -15.65 -2.04
C GLY A 195 -10.00 -14.34 -2.84
N GLU A 196 -9.18 -13.39 -2.40
CA GLU A 196 -9.09 -12.06 -3.00
C GLU A 196 -7.70 -11.69 -3.50
N SER A 197 -6.62 -12.03 -2.79
CA SER A 197 -5.24 -11.85 -3.29
C SER A 197 -5.08 -12.55 -4.64
N ASN A 198 -4.47 -11.86 -5.62
CA ASN A 198 -4.41 -12.35 -7.00
C ASN A 198 -3.71 -13.71 -7.13
N VAL A 199 -2.66 -13.94 -6.35
CA VAL A 199 -1.95 -15.20 -6.23
C VAL A 199 -1.40 -15.36 -4.82
N ILE A 200 -1.47 -16.58 -4.28
CA ILE A 200 -0.85 -16.97 -3.01
C ILE A 200 -0.09 -18.28 -3.23
N THR A 201 1.23 -18.26 -3.02
CA THR A 201 2.04 -19.47 -2.93
C THR A 201 2.28 -19.82 -1.47
N TYR A 202 1.86 -21.02 -1.06
CA TYR A 202 1.98 -21.53 0.31
C TYR A 202 3.30 -22.30 0.52
N PRO A 203 3.71 -22.56 1.78
CA PRO A 203 5.02 -23.16 2.10
C PRO A 203 5.27 -24.55 1.51
N ASP A 204 4.22 -25.34 1.30
CA ASP A 204 4.29 -26.66 0.65
C ASP A 204 4.44 -26.58 -0.89
N GLY A 205 4.49 -25.37 -1.45
CA GLY A 205 4.68 -25.10 -2.88
C GLY A 205 3.39 -25.10 -3.71
N HIS A 206 2.22 -25.35 -3.11
CA HIS A 206 0.96 -25.17 -3.83
C HIS A 206 0.66 -23.68 -4.01
N THR A 207 -0.10 -23.35 -5.06
CA THR A 207 -0.40 -21.95 -5.42
C THR A 207 -1.86 -21.82 -5.78
N VAL A 208 -2.52 -20.85 -5.16
CA VAL A 208 -3.92 -20.52 -5.39
C VAL A 208 -3.99 -19.19 -6.13
N TYR A 209 -4.83 -19.11 -7.15
CA TYR A 209 -5.04 -17.91 -7.95
C TYR A 209 -6.47 -17.43 -7.76
N SER A 210 -6.66 -16.11 -7.64
CA SER A 210 -7.99 -15.51 -7.60
C SER A 210 -8.43 -15.09 -9.00
N ASN A 211 -9.67 -15.46 -9.35
CA ASN A 211 -10.32 -15.08 -10.61
C ASN A 211 -11.39 -13.99 -10.38
N LEU A 212 -11.28 -13.21 -9.30
CA LEU A 212 -12.20 -12.10 -9.06
C LEU A 212 -12.21 -11.13 -10.24
N SER A 213 -13.42 -10.75 -10.66
CA SER A 213 -13.64 -9.73 -11.67
C SER A 213 -13.35 -8.34 -11.11
N ASN A 214 -13.17 -7.36 -11.99
CA ASN A 214 -13.11 -5.98 -11.53
C ASN A 214 -14.45 -5.60 -10.92
N VAL A 215 -14.38 -4.92 -9.78
CA VAL A 215 -15.54 -4.38 -9.10
C VAL A 215 -16.05 -3.17 -9.88
N VAL A 216 -17.34 -3.12 -10.18
CA VAL A 216 -17.95 -1.99 -10.90
C VAL A 216 -18.49 -0.96 -9.92
N ASP A 217 -19.02 -1.42 -8.78
CA ASP A 217 -19.52 -0.59 -7.69
C ASP A 217 -18.63 -0.74 -6.45
N LEU A 218 -18.01 0.36 -6.01
CA LEU A 218 -17.13 0.37 -4.84
C LEU A 218 -17.81 -0.14 -3.56
N ASP A 219 -19.15 -0.09 -3.46
CA ASP A 219 -19.86 -0.64 -2.29
C ASP A 219 -19.77 -2.18 -2.21
N GLU A 220 -19.47 -2.86 -3.32
CA GLU A 220 -19.17 -4.31 -3.33
C GLU A 220 -17.87 -4.64 -2.57
N LEU A 221 -17.04 -3.65 -2.23
CA LEU A 221 -15.82 -3.84 -1.43
C LEU A 221 -16.10 -3.93 0.07
N ALA A 222 -17.26 -3.49 0.55
CA ALA A 222 -17.55 -3.47 1.99
C ALA A 222 -17.45 -4.87 2.65
N PRO A 223 -18.01 -5.96 2.10
CA PRO A 223 -17.85 -7.29 2.68
C PRO A 223 -16.39 -7.75 2.81
N TYR A 224 -15.55 -7.41 1.83
CA TYR A 224 -14.11 -7.71 1.88
C TYR A 224 -13.43 -6.90 2.99
N ALA A 225 -13.81 -5.63 3.19
CA ALA A 225 -13.27 -4.81 4.27
C ALA A 225 -13.53 -5.44 5.65
N TYR A 226 -14.76 -5.93 5.91
CA TYR A 226 -15.12 -6.64 7.13
C TYR A 226 -14.40 -7.99 7.28
N ALA A 227 -14.30 -8.77 6.21
CA ALA A 227 -13.59 -10.05 6.24
C ALA A 227 -12.10 -9.87 6.59
N ARG A 228 -11.46 -8.84 6.02
CA ARG A 228 -10.08 -8.45 6.33
C ARG A 228 -9.92 -7.93 7.76
N ALA A 229 -10.87 -7.16 8.28
CA ALA A 229 -10.86 -6.74 9.68
C ALA A 229 -10.87 -7.96 10.63
N ALA A 230 -11.66 -8.99 10.32
CA ALA A 230 -11.65 -10.25 11.06
C ALA A 230 -10.33 -11.04 10.88
N ASP A 231 -9.69 -11.00 9.70
CA ASP A 231 -8.35 -11.59 9.48
C ASP A 231 -7.26 -10.91 10.32
N ILE A 232 -7.34 -9.59 10.46
CA ILE A 232 -6.45 -8.79 11.30
C ILE A 232 -6.62 -9.20 12.77
N SER A 233 -7.85 -9.20 13.30
CA SER A 233 -8.14 -9.65 14.67
C SER A 233 -7.70 -11.09 14.92
N PHE A 234 -7.97 -11.99 13.98
CA PHE A 234 -7.51 -13.38 14.06
C PHE A 234 -5.98 -13.47 14.11
N THR A 235 -5.26 -12.65 13.34
CA THR A 235 -3.80 -12.60 13.40
C THR A 235 -3.33 -12.18 14.80
N ILE A 236 -3.97 -11.18 15.42
CA ILE A 236 -3.66 -10.76 16.80
C ILE A 236 -3.95 -11.89 17.81
N ASP A 237 -5.02 -12.67 17.61
CA ASP A 237 -5.30 -13.85 18.44
C ASP A 237 -4.17 -14.88 18.36
N GLN A 238 -3.67 -15.16 17.15
CA GLN A 238 -2.58 -16.12 16.95
C GLN A 238 -1.25 -15.60 17.49
N LEU A 239 -1.02 -14.29 17.43
CA LEU A 239 0.15 -13.67 18.07
C LEU A 239 0.14 -13.84 19.60
N SER A 240 -1.02 -13.99 20.23
CA SER A 240 -1.12 -14.30 21.67
C SER A 240 -0.97 -15.79 22.00
N ASN A 241 -0.98 -16.66 20.97
CA ASN A 241 -0.94 -18.12 21.11
C ASN A 241 0.48 -18.63 20.87
N THR A 242 1.13 -19.15 21.93
CA THR A 242 2.51 -19.64 21.90
C THR A 242 2.76 -20.75 20.87
N THR A 243 1.76 -21.58 20.59
CA THR A 243 1.89 -22.67 19.61
C THR A 243 1.94 -22.10 18.19
N ALA A 244 0.98 -21.24 17.84
CA ALA A 244 0.93 -20.60 16.53
C ALA A 244 2.14 -19.67 16.29
N THR A 245 2.58 -18.94 17.32
CA THR A 245 3.80 -18.13 17.23
C THR A 245 5.05 -18.97 17.11
N SER A 246 5.12 -20.18 17.70
CA SER A 246 6.29 -21.05 17.50
C SER A 246 6.40 -21.61 16.07
N GLU A 247 5.28 -21.78 15.37
CA GLU A 247 5.25 -22.22 13.97
C GLU A 247 5.62 -21.09 13.01
N LEU A 248 5.20 -19.85 13.29
CA LEU A 248 5.51 -18.68 12.46
C LEU A 248 6.87 -18.04 12.80
N LEU A 249 7.27 -18.07 14.07
CA LEU A 249 8.38 -17.32 14.66
C LEU A 249 9.13 -18.21 15.67
N PRO A 250 9.93 -19.18 15.18
CA PRO A 250 10.54 -20.23 16.00
C PRO A 250 11.54 -19.70 17.06
N GLN A 251 11.92 -18.43 17.01
CA GLN A 251 12.83 -17.80 17.98
C GLN A 251 12.09 -16.90 18.98
N GLN A 252 11.98 -17.34 20.25
CA GLN A 252 11.56 -16.58 21.44
C GLN A 252 10.76 -15.30 21.13
N PHE A 253 9.64 -15.47 20.43
CA PHE A 253 8.76 -14.36 20.11
C PHE A 253 7.94 -14.07 21.37
N GLN A 254 8.30 -12.99 22.06
CA GLN A 254 7.41 -12.38 23.03
C GLN A 254 6.55 -11.42 22.23
N SER A 255 5.25 -11.69 22.25
CA SER A 255 4.26 -10.95 21.48
C SER A 255 3.65 -9.86 22.33
N PRO A 256 4.06 -8.59 22.17
CA PRO A 256 3.36 -7.49 22.81
C PRO A 256 2.06 -7.24 22.04
N THR A 257 1.02 -8.02 22.34
CA THR A 257 -0.34 -7.76 21.83
C THR A 257 -1.01 -6.56 22.50
N ASP A 258 -0.31 -5.92 23.44
CA ASP A 258 -0.62 -4.63 24.05
C ASP A 258 -0.05 -3.44 23.25
N ARG A 259 0.69 -3.67 22.16
CA ARG A 259 1.26 -2.61 21.29
C ARG A 259 1.10 -2.97 19.82
N VAL A 260 -0.15 -3.05 19.36
CA VAL A 260 -0.49 -3.37 17.96
C VAL A 260 -1.02 -2.14 17.24
N ALA A 261 -0.46 -1.87 16.08
CA ALA A 261 -0.99 -0.94 15.08
C ALA A 261 -1.32 -1.69 13.79
N VAL A 262 -2.20 -1.10 12.97
CA VAL A 262 -2.52 -1.64 11.65
C VAL A 262 -2.33 -0.55 10.61
N LEU A 263 -1.58 -0.88 9.56
CA LEU A 263 -1.45 -0.08 8.36
C LEU A 263 -2.08 -0.84 7.21
N GLY A 264 -2.76 -0.14 6.30
CA GLY A 264 -3.14 -0.76 5.05
C GLY A 264 -3.24 0.21 3.90
N HIS A 265 -3.08 -0.33 2.71
CA HIS A 265 -3.19 0.41 1.46
C HIS A 265 -4.54 0.14 0.79
N SER A 266 -5.18 1.17 0.25
CA SER A 266 -6.44 1.06 -0.48
C SER A 266 -7.51 0.38 0.39
N LEU A 267 -8.15 -0.70 -0.08
CA LEU A 267 -9.07 -1.51 0.73
C LEU A 267 -8.45 -1.96 2.08
N GLY A 268 -7.15 -2.27 2.13
CA GLY A 268 -6.47 -2.62 3.37
C GLY A 268 -6.46 -1.47 4.38
N GLY A 269 -6.42 -0.22 3.92
CA GLY A 269 -6.49 0.96 4.79
C GLY A 269 -7.88 1.16 5.40
N ALA A 270 -8.93 0.90 4.63
CA ALA A 270 -10.30 0.84 5.14
C ALA A 270 -10.44 -0.28 6.19
N SER A 271 -9.90 -1.46 5.90
CA SER A 271 -9.87 -2.60 6.82
C SER A 271 -9.08 -2.29 8.10
N ALA A 272 -8.01 -1.51 8.03
CA ALA A 272 -7.24 -1.11 9.21
C ALA A 272 -8.08 -0.26 10.18
N VAL A 273 -8.78 0.76 9.64
CA VAL A 273 -9.68 1.61 10.44
C VAL A 273 -10.85 0.79 10.99
N LEU A 274 -11.43 -0.09 10.17
CA LEU A 274 -12.55 -0.94 10.57
C LEU A 274 -12.13 -1.94 11.67
N ALA A 275 -10.98 -2.58 11.54
CA ALA A 275 -10.42 -3.47 12.56
C ALA A 275 -10.18 -2.72 13.88
N ALA A 276 -9.58 -1.53 13.83
CA ALA A 276 -9.37 -0.71 15.03
C ALA A 276 -10.67 -0.33 15.76
N SER A 277 -11.78 -0.24 15.03
CA SER A 277 -13.10 0.00 15.62
C SER A 277 -13.77 -1.24 16.25
N GLN A 278 -13.27 -2.43 15.93
CA GLN A 278 -13.85 -3.72 16.34
C GLN A 278 -12.97 -4.47 17.34
N ASP A 279 -11.68 -4.17 17.37
CA ASP A 279 -10.69 -4.86 18.21
C ASP A 279 -9.92 -3.85 19.08
N PRO A 280 -10.17 -3.81 20.40
CA PRO A 280 -9.56 -2.83 21.29
C PRO A 280 -8.05 -3.02 21.48
N ARG A 281 -7.47 -4.13 21.01
CA ARG A 281 -6.02 -4.36 21.05
C ARG A 281 -5.27 -3.53 20.00
N ILE A 282 -6.00 -3.00 19.01
CA ILE A 282 -5.42 -2.14 17.98
C ILE A 282 -5.42 -0.69 18.48
N HIS A 283 -4.24 -0.21 18.84
CA HIS A 283 -4.06 1.11 19.43
C HIS A 283 -3.86 2.21 18.39
N SER A 284 -3.67 1.88 17.11
CA SER A 284 -3.53 2.87 16.05
C SER A 284 -3.84 2.28 14.67
N ALA A 285 -4.47 3.08 13.80
CA ALA A 285 -4.73 2.73 12.41
C ALA A 285 -4.11 3.74 11.44
N LEU A 286 -3.48 3.23 10.38
CA LEU A 286 -2.93 4.01 9.27
C LEU A 286 -3.62 3.57 7.98
N ASN A 287 -4.35 4.48 7.36
CA ASN A 287 -5.03 4.25 6.10
C ASN A 287 -4.25 4.98 4.98
N ILE A 288 -3.64 4.22 4.08
CA ILE A 288 -2.92 4.74 2.93
C ILE A 288 -3.86 4.69 1.72
N ASP A 289 -4.36 5.86 1.34
CA ASP A 289 -5.16 6.13 0.14
C ASP A 289 -6.41 5.26 -0.03
N GLY A 290 -6.94 4.69 1.06
CA GLY A 290 -8.14 3.88 1.09
C GLY A 290 -9.41 4.69 1.35
N PRO A 291 -10.39 4.69 0.42
CA PRO A 291 -11.74 5.15 0.75
C PRO A 291 -12.31 4.26 1.87
N PHE A 292 -13.04 4.84 2.82
CA PHE A 292 -13.62 4.04 3.91
C PHE A 292 -14.82 3.21 3.43
N PHE A 293 -14.90 1.96 3.90
CA PHE A 293 -15.99 1.03 3.63
C PHE A 293 -16.56 0.50 4.94
N GLY A 294 -17.89 0.44 5.04
CA GLY A 294 -18.59 0.01 6.25
C GLY A 294 -18.99 1.17 7.16
N SER A 295 -19.15 0.88 8.44
CA SER A 295 -19.58 1.82 9.47
C SER A 295 -18.75 1.67 10.74
N LEU A 296 -18.53 2.79 11.44
CA LEU A 296 -17.97 2.78 12.77
C LEU A 296 -19.08 2.56 13.81
N PRO A 297 -18.76 2.06 15.02
CA PRO A 297 -19.74 1.95 16.09
C PRO A 297 -20.24 3.33 16.51
N PRO A 298 -21.45 3.45 17.11
CA PRO A 298 -21.99 4.74 17.55
C PRO A 298 -21.10 5.51 18.54
N SER A 299 -20.21 4.83 19.26
CA SER A 299 -19.21 5.45 20.14
C SER A 299 -18.07 6.15 19.38
N GLY A 300 -18.00 5.98 18.07
CA GLY A 300 -16.86 6.38 17.24
C GLY A 300 -15.62 5.53 17.49
N LEU A 301 -14.50 5.96 16.89
CA LEU A 301 -13.17 5.35 17.05
C LEU A 301 -12.25 6.29 17.84
N SER A 302 -11.85 5.85 19.03
CA SER A 302 -10.98 6.61 19.93
C SER A 302 -9.48 6.36 19.72
N SER A 303 -9.10 5.28 19.05
CA SER A 303 -7.71 5.03 18.66
C SER A 303 -7.25 6.05 17.61
N PRO A 304 -5.98 6.51 17.67
CA PRO A 304 -5.38 7.37 16.65
C PRO A 304 -5.55 6.85 15.21
N VAL A 305 -5.96 7.73 14.29
CA VAL A 305 -6.04 7.45 12.85
C VAL A 305 -5.18 8.42 12.02
N LEU A 306 -4.24 7.88 11.25
CA LEU A 306 -3.53 8.60 10.19
C LEU A 306 -4.11 8.22 8.82
N TYR A 307 -4.53 9.20 8.05
CA TYR A 307 -4.93 9.04 6.65
C TYR A 307 -3.89 9.71 5.75
N VAL A 308 -3.27 8.91 4.89
CA VAL A 308 -2.28 9.35 3.90
C VAL A 308 -2.93 9.27 2.54
N ALA A 309 -3.32 10.41 1.98
CA ALA A 309 -3.88 10.46 0.64
C ALA A 309 -2.77 10.76 -0.39
N THR A 310 -3.06 10.40 -1.64
CA THR A 310 -2.44 11.03 -2.81
C THR A 310 -2.87 12.51 -2.91
N GLU A 311 -2.94 13.12 -4.10
CA GLU A 311 -3.39 14.51 -4.29
C GLU A 311 -4.86 14.78 -3.87
N ARG A 312 -5.56 13.80 -3.30
CA ARG A 312 -6.95 13.90 -2.83
C ARG A 312 -7.03 14.56 -1.46
N ASP A 313 -7.75 15.68 -1.37
CA ASP A 313 -8.07 16.38 -0.12
C ASP A 313 -9.58 16.43 0.19
N ASP A 314 -10.38 15.74 -0.61
CA ASP A 314 -11.84 15.79 -0.59
C ASP A 314 -12.53 14.40 -0.69
N ASP A 315 -11.85 13.30 -0.33
CA ASP A 315 -12.44 11.95 -0.33
C ASP A 315 -13.77 11.94 0.47
N PRO A 316 -14.93 11.77 -0.20
CA PRO A 316 -16.23 11.93 0.45
C PRO A 316 -16.50 10.82 1.48
N ARG A 317 -15.97 9.61 1.28
CA ARG A 317 -16.16 8.48 2.20
C ARG A 317 -15.36 8.70 3.48
N PHE A 318 -14.13 9.20 3.35
CA PHE A 318 -13.32 9.52 4.52
C PHE A 318 -13.81 10.79 5.25
N LEU A 319 -14.29 11.79 4.51
CA LEU A 319 -14.95 12.97 5.09
C LEU A 319 -16.19 12.60 5.89
N ALA A 320 -16.98 11.62 5.43
CA ALA A 320 -18.19 11.17 6.11
C ALA A 320 -17.90 10.62 7.51
N ILE A 321 -16.83 9.82 7.67
CA ILE A 321 -16.46 9.26 8.97
C ILE A 321 -15.56 10.16 9.82
N TRP A 322 -15.04 11.26 9.25
CA TRP A 322 -14.14 12.15 9.98
C TRP A 322 -14.71 12.61 11.35
N PRO A 323 -16.01 12.98 11.50
CA PRO A 323 -16.58 13.33 12.80
C PRO A 323 -16.65 12.16 13.78
N GLU A 324 -16.74 10.91 13.29
CA GLU A 324 -16.84 9.69 14.09
C GLU A 324 -15.47 9.18 14.59
N LEU A 325 -14.38 9.69 14.02
CA LEU A 325 -13.03 9.52 14.57
C LEU A 325 -12.87 10.43 15.80
N THR A 326 -13.16 9.90 16.99
CA THR A 326 -13.17 10.65 18.26
C THR A 326 -11.78 10.79 18.88
N GLY A 327 -10.85 9.91 18.51
CA GLY A 327 -9.44 9.98 18.89
C GLY A 327 -8.62 10.98 18.08
N PRO A 328 -7.30 11.07 18.36
CA PRO A 328 -6.36 11.83 17.55
C PRO A 328 -6.40 11.44 16.08
N LYS A 329 -6.40 12.42 15.19
CA LYS A 329 -6.54 12.15 13.75
C LYS A 329 -5.79 13.14 12.89
N LEU A 330 -5.10 12.61 11.89
CA LEU A 330 -4.33 13.37 10.93
C LEU A 330 -4.65 12.91 9.52
N TRP A 331 -4.91 13.85 8.63
CA TRP A 331 -4.98 13.62 7.19
C TRP A 331 -3.88 14.43 6.53
N ILE A 332 -2.94 13.73 5.90
CA ILE A 332 -1.91 14.32 5.04
C ILE A 332 -2.15 13.94 3.58
N LYS A 333 -1.69 14.78 2.66
CA LYS A 333 -1.54 14.43 1.25
C LYS A 333 -0.09 14.50 0.83
N ILE A 334 0.29 13.62 -0.10
CA ILE A 334 1.62 13.57 -0.69
C ILE A 334 1.51 14.03 -2.14
N ALA A 335 2.18 15.13 -2.46
CA ALA A 335 2.17 15.67 -3.80
C ALA A 335 2.80 14.70 -4.80
N ASN A 336 2.32 14.72 -6.04
CA ASN A 336 2.88 13.97 -7.18
C ASN A 336 2.94 12.44 -7.02
N LEU A 337 2.25 11.86 -6.04
CA LEU A 337 2.17 10.42 -5.82
C LEU A 337 0.83 9.90 -6.34
N ALA A 338 0.84 8.83 -7.13
CA ALA A 338 -0.38 8.13 -7.56
C ALA A 338 -0.68 6.92 -6.66
N HIS A 339 -1.90 6.37 -6.77
CA HIS A 339 -2.37 5.27 -5.94
C HIS A 339 -1.43 4.06 -5.98
N GLU A 340 -1.05 3.60 -7.17
CA GLU A 340 -0.13 2.45 -7.33
C GLU A 340 1.34 2.83 -7.07
N GLY A 341 1.63 4.13 -6.99
CA GLY A 341 2.95 4.65 -6.60
C GLY A 341 3.33 4.30 -5.16
N MET A 342 2.36 3.88 -4.35
CA MET A 342 2.53 3.48 -2.97
C MET A 342 3.00 2.02 -2.81
N LEU A 343 3.06 1.26 -3.90
CA LEU A 343 3.60 -0.11 -3.93
C LEU A 343 5.14 -0.12 -4.04
N ASP A 344 5.76 -1.29 -3.87
CA ASP A 344 7.20 -1.45 -4.08
C ASP A 344 7.62 -1.53 -5.55
N ILE A 345 6.68 -1.66 -6.50
CA ILE A 345 6.99 -1.83 -7.93
C ILE A 345 7.86 -0.68 -8.48
N PRO A 346 7.59 0.60 -8.18
CA PRO A 346 8.48 1.69 -8.57
C PRO A 346 9.89 1.57 -7.99
N THR A 347 10.03 1.07 -6.76
CA THR A 347 11.34 0.82 -6.13
C THR A 347 12.06 -0.34 -6.81
N MET A 348 11.33 -1.39 -7.20
CA MET A 348 11.87 -2.51 -7.98
C MET A 348 12.39 -2.02 -9.33
N LEU A 349 11.61 -1.21 -10.05
CA LEU A 349 12.00 -0.61 -11.33
C LEU A 349 13.29 0.23 -11.17
N GLN A 350 13.33 1.12 -10.17
CA GLN A 350 14.50 1.94 -9.88
C GLN A 350 15.74 1.08 -9.57
N ALA A 351 15.60 0.05 -8.76
CA ALA A 351 16.70 -0.86 -8.40
C ALA A 351 17.20 -1.70 -9.58
N ALA A 352 16.32 -2.04 -10.53
CA ALA A 352 16.67 -2.68 -11.79
C ALA A 352 17.28 -1.72 -12.84
N GLY A 353 17.48 -0.44 -12.49
CA GLY A 353 17.99 0.58 -13.40
C GLY A 353 16.99 1.01 -14.47
N GLN A 354 15.69 0.77 -14.27
CA GLN A 354 14.62 1.16 -15.18
C GLN A 354 14.06 2.53 -14.83
N TYR A 355 13.80 3.34 -15.87
CA TYR A 355 13.21 4.66 -15.72
C TYR A 355 11.69 4.56 -15.54
N THR A 356 11.17 5.14 -14.46
CA THR A 356 9.74 5.08 -14.12
C THR A 356 8.90 6.13 -14.84
N GLY A 357 9.50 7.09 -15.56
CA GLY A 357 8.74 8.22 -16.11
C GLY A 357 7.76 7.85 -17.22
N GLU A 358 7.94 6.74 -17.93
CA GLU A 358 6.92 6.22 -18.87
C GLU A 358 5.68 5.66 -18.13
N LEU A 359 5.81 5.39 -16.83
CA LEU A 359 4.77 4.90 -15.94
C LEU A 359 4.34 5.98 -14.93
N ALA A 360 4.62 7.25 -15.20
CA ALA A 360 4.29 8.36 -14.32
C ALA A 360 2.79 8.53 -14.09
N GLU A 361 1.94 8.18 -15.06
CA GLU A 361 0.48 8.17 -14.87
C GLU A 361 0.03 7.09 -13.86
N LEU A 362 0.75 5.96 -13.81
CA LEU A 362 0.42 4.85 -12.93
C LEU A 362 0.98 5.06 -11.51
N PHE A 363 2.21 5.56 -11.41
CA PHE A 363 2.94 5.64 -10.14
C PHE A 363 3.10 7.06 -9.59
N GLY A 364 2.80 8.08 -10.38
CA GLY A 364 3.17 9.45 -10.07
C GLY A 364 4.63 9.75 -10.42
N THR A 365 5.09 10.93 -10.01
CA THR A 365 6.46 11.42 -10.28
C THR A 365 7.31 11.58 -9.03
N THR A 366 6.73 11.39 -7.83
CA THR A 366 7.49 11.29 -6.58
C THR A 366 8.49 10.14 -6.66
N ALA A 367 9.74 10.40 -6.27
CA ALA A 367 10.79 9.40 -6.31
C ALA A 367 10.42 8.20 -5.40
N PRO A 368 10.60 6.94 -5.83
CA PRO A 368 10.27 5.78 -5.01
C PRO A 368 10.97 5.78 -3.65
N SER A 369 12.23 6.19 -3.61
CA SER A 369 13.00 6.37 -2.38
C SER A 369 12.41 7.41 -1.44
N GLU A 370 11.79 8.46 -1.98
CA GLU A 370 11.17 9.52 -1.20
C GLU A 370 9.86 9.05 -0.58
N TRP A 371 9.04 8.29 -1.33
CA TRP A 371 7.87 7.61 -0.77
C TRP A 371 8.25 6.70 0.41
N VAL A 372 9.27 5.85 0.24
CA VAL A 372 9.75 4.98 1.33
C VAL A 372 10.20 5.81 2.53
N ARG A 373 10.91 6.93 2.32
CA ARG A 373 11.37 7.84 3.38
C ARG A 373 10.21 8.49 4.14
N ILE A 374 9.22 9.03 3.42
CA ILE A 374 8.02 9.63 3.98
C ILE A 374 7.25 8.60 4.80
N MET A 375 6.91 7.45 4.19
CA MET A 375 6.08 6.45 4.84
C MET A 375 6.76 5.85 6.07
N THR A 376 8.07 5.61 6.01
CA THR A 376 8.83 5.11 7.17
C THR A 376 8.80 6.11 8.33
N ALA A 377 9.04 7.40 8.06
CA ALA A 377 9.02 8.43 9.10
C ALA A 377 7.62 8.60 9.72
N TYR A 378 6.60 8.78 8.88
CA TYR A 378 5.23 8.99 9.36
C TYR A 378 4.68 7.76 10.08
N ALA A 379 4.94 6.54 9.59
CA ALA A 379 4.50 5.33 10.27
C ALA A 379 5.14 5.20 11.65
N THR A 380 6.46 5.36 11.72
CA THR A 380 7.24 5.25 12.96
C THR A 380 6.79 6.27 13.99
N GLU A 381 6.78 7.55 13.64
CA GLU A 381 6.43 8.61 14.60
C GLU A 381 4.96 8.55 15.03
N TRP A 382 4.07 8.16 14.12
CA TRP A 382 2.67 7.93 14.47
C TRP A 382 2.50 6.77 15.46
N MET A 383 3.19 5.66 15.25
CA MET A 383 3.15 4.51 16.15
C MET A 383 3.82 4.80 17.50
N GLU A 384 5.01 5.42 17.51
CA GLU A 384 5.70 5.81 18.75
C GLU A 384 4.84 6.76 19.59
N GLY A 385 4.18 7.73 18.95
CA GLY A 385 3.21 8.60 19.61
C GLY A 385 2.01 7.81 20.17
N ALA A 386 1.42 6.91 19.39
CA ALA A 386 0.29 6.11 19.84
C ALA A 386 0.62 5.21 21.03
N PHE A 387 1.86 4.72 21.16
CA PHE A 387 2.27 3.80 22.23
C PHE A 387 2.91 4.46 23.44
N ALA A 388 3.63 5.57 23.28
CA ALA A 388 4.57 6.04 24.29
C ALA A 388 4.68 7.57 24.44
N GLY A 389 3.95 8.39 23.67
CA GLY A 389 4.21 9.83 23.70
C GLY A 389 3.24 10.72 22.93
N PRO A 390 3.63 11.98 22.65
CA PRO A 390 2.81 12.84 21.82
C PRO A 390 2.85 12.35 20.36
N LEU A 391 1.69 12.22 19.74
CA LEU A 391 1.58 12.01 18.29
C LEU A 391 2.19 13.18 17.52
N LEU A 392 2.48 12.94 16.24
CA LEU A 392 2.87 13.95 15.26
C LEU A 392 1.99 15.22 15.40
N GLN A 393 2.44 16.23 16.17
CA GLN A 393 1.67 17.47 16.40
C GLN A 393 1.61 18.36 15.13
N GLY A 394 1.91 17.81 13.96
CA GLY A 394 2.12 18.56 12.72
C GLY A 394 3.33 19.49 12.78
N ARG A 395 4.40 19.09 13.50
CA ARG A 395 5.68 19.82 13.56
C ARG A 395 6.71 19.36 12.52
N GLU A 396 6.33 18.42 11.65
CA GLU A 396 7.16 17.94 10.55
C GLU A 396 6.97 18.61 9.15
N PRO A 397 6.14 19.66 8.92
CA PRO A 397 5.84 20.10 7.55
C PRO A 397 7.08 20.60 6.79
N ASP A 398 8.19 20.89 7.47
CA ASP A 398 9.46 21.31 6.85
C ASP A 398 10.39 20.13 6.51
N ARG A 399 10.11 18.90 6.98
CA ARG A 399 10.97 17.71 6.76
C ARG A 399 10.74 17.07 5.39
N PHE A 400 9.53 17.20 4.87
CA PHE A 400 9.08 16.61 3.61
C PHE A 400 8.29 17.66 2.82
N PRO A 401 8.92 18.35 1.85
CA PRO A 401 8.26 19.43 1.10
C PRO A 401 7.06 18.95 0.26
N GLU A 402 7.00 17.66 -0.06
CA GLU A 402 5.91 17.01 -0.80
C GLU A 402 4.67 16.79 0.07
N VAL A 403 4.80 16.83 1.41
CA VAL A 403 3.73 16.48 2.33
C VAL A 403 3.02 17.73 2.82
N SER A 404 1.69 17.73 2.75
CA SER A 404 0.87 18.80 3.32
C SER A 404 -0.25 18.25 4.18
N VAL A 405 -0.58 18.98 5.25
CA VAL A 405 -1.69 18.62 6.14
C VAL A 405 -3.00 19.09 5.51
N VAL A 406 -3.91 18.15 5.27
CA VAL A 406 -5.27 18.42 4.80
C VAL A 406 -6.17 18.76 5.98
N ARG A 407 -6.23 17.89 6.99
CA ARG A 407 -7.04 18.06 8.20
C ARG A 407 -6.33 17.47 9.42
N LYS A 408 -6.60 18.03 10.60
CA LYS A 408 -6.12 17.51 11.89
C LYS A 408 -7.14 17.74 13.00
N GLY A 409 -7.17 16.86 14.00
CA GLY A 409 -8.06 17.03 15.16
C GLY A 409 -7.69 16.14 16.34
N ASN A 410 -8.15 16.52 17.54
CA ASN A 410 -8.10 15.74 18.77
C ASN A 410 -6.67 15.34 19.25
N PHE A 411 -5.67 16.22 19.10
CA PHE A 411 -4.28 16.01 19.54
C PHE A 411 -4.02 16.36 21.00
#